data_AF-A0A0P6YBD9-F1
#
_entry.id   AF-A0A0P6YBD9-F1
#
_cell.length_a   1.000
_cell.length_b   1.000
_cell.length_c   1.000
_cell.angle_alpha   90.00
_cell.angle_beta   90.00
_cell.angle_gamma   90.00
#
_symmetry.space_group_name_H-M   'P 1'
#
loop_
_entity.id
_entity.type
_entity.pdbx_description
1 polymer ?
#
loop_
_entity_poly.entity_id
_entity_poly.type
_entity_poly.pdbx_seq_one_letter_code
_entity_poly.pdbx_strand_id
1 'polypeptide(L)'
;MDNKPQGCLWCDYRGPVVAGEIISVVNPQVTLQHELRRCPECKAAMVDIRWPDRIMRRKVRESPRRFRRSLWVIVYPVECAWCGSHNTDAYEVNATVSNPVSTRFKYDIYRCLDCERPNAISYLGEVYVHRADQDKEFFSLWHLDPDVE
;
A
#
# COMPACT_ATOMS: atom_id res chain seq x y z
N MET A 1 21.41 -18.95 -2.96
CA MET A 1 20.93 -18.46 -4.27
C MET A 1 20.12 -17.20 -4.00
N ASP A 2 20.63 -16.03 -4.36
CA ASP A 2 19.90 -14.78 -4.21
C ASP A 2 18.71 -14.78 -5.19
N ASN A 3 17.53 -15.17 -4.70
CA ASN A 3 16.27 -14.99 -5.43
C ASN A 3 15.91 -13.49 -5.44
N LYS A 4 16.68 -12.72 -6.19
CA LYS A 4 16.41 -11.29 -6.36
C LYS A 4 15.26 -11.14 -7.35
N PRO A 5 14.15 -10.47 -6.96
CA PRO A 5 13.04 -10.24 -7.88
C PRO A 5 13.51 -9.46 -9.11
N GLN A 6 13.14 -9.94 -10.29
CA GLN A 6 13.42 -9.30 -11.59
C GLN A 6 12.17 -8.61 -12.13
N GLY A 7 12.35 -7.67 -13.06
CA GLY A 7 11.25 -6.99 -13.74
C GLY A 7 10.51 -5.92 -12.92
N CYS A 8 9.53 -5.31 -13.57
CA CYS A 8 8.64 -4.31 -13.02
C CYS A 8 7.34 -4.95 -12.54
N LEU A 9 6.79 -4.45 -11.42
CA LEU A 9 5.46 -4.85 -10.94
C LEU A 9 4.32 -4.00 -11.54
N TRP A 10 4.65 -2.89 -12.20
CA TRP A 10 3.66 -1.95 -12.75
C TRP A 10 3.40 -2.13 -14.25
N CYS A 11 4.35 -2.70 -14.99
CA CYS A 11 4.23 -2.98 -16.43
C CYS A 11 4.91 -4.31 -16.75
N ASP A 12 4.83 -4.74 -18.01
CA ASP A 12 5.34 -6.03 -18.47
C ASP A 12 6.88 -6.11 -18.63
N TYR A 13 7.62 -5.07 -18.22
CA TYR A 13 9.07 -5.05 -18.30
C TYR A 13 9.69 -6.17 -17.44
N ARG A 14 10.45 -7.07 -18.06
CA ARG A 14 11.07 -8.23 -17.36
C ARG A 14 12.57 -8.09 -17.06
N GLY A 15 13.20 -7.00 -17.49
CA GLY A 15 14.64 -6.79 -17.35
C GLY A 15 15.08 -6.30 -15.95
N PRO A 16 16.36 -5.92 -15.79
CA PRO A 16 16.87 -5.35 -14.55
C PRO A 16 16.24 -3.99 -14.26
N VAL A 17 15.88 -3.76 -13.00
CA VAL A 17 15.37 -2.48 -12.50
C VAL A 17 16.49 -1.69 -11.83
N VAL A 18 16.41 -0.35 -11.92
CA VAL A 18 17.46 0.54 -11.41
C VAL A 18 17.39 0.59 -9.89
N ALA A 19 18.53 0.35 -9.24
CA ALA A 19 18.72 0.51 -7.81
C ALA A 19 18.76 1.98 -7.41
N GLY A 20 18.07 2.34 -6.34
CA GLY A 20 18.07 3.68 -5.76
C GLY A 20 18.55 3.68 -4.31
N GLU A 21 18.07 4.66 -3.56
CA GLU A 21 18.39 4.87 -2.16
C GLU A 21 17.55 3.99 -1.21
N ILE A 22 17.95 3.98 0.07
CA ILE A 22 17.14 3.44 1.16
C ILE A 22 16.09 4.47 1.52
N ILE A 23 14.82 4.07 1.54
CA ILE A 23 13.69 4.94 1.82
C ILE A 23 12.99 4.55 3.12
N SER A 24 12.25 5.50 3.70
CA SER A 24 11.26 5.22 4.74
C SER A 24 9.88 5.15 4.09
N VAL A 25 9.17 4.05 4.34
CA VAL A 25 7.76 3.92 3.96
C VAL A 25 6.88 4.32 5.14
N VAL A 26 5.71 4.89 4.85
CA VAL A 26 4.76 5.39 5.86
C VAL A 26 3.90 4.29 6.44
N ASN A 27 3.57 3.30 5.61
CA ASN A 27 2.75 2.15 5.97
C ASN A 27 3.54 0.83 5.93
N PRO A 28 4.66 0.69 6.67
CA PRO A 28 5.41 -0.55 6.70
C PRO A 28 4.61 -1.62 7.45
N GLN A 29 4.45 -2.80 6.84
CA GLN A 29 4.06 -4.01 7.55
C GLN A 29 5.11 -4.44 8.58
N VAL A 30 6.39 -4.19 8.27
CA VAL A 30 7.54 -4.55 9.11
C VAL A 30 8.61 -3.47 9.08
N THR A 31 9.35 -3.34 10.18
CA THR A 31 10.47 -2.41 10.33
C THR A 31 11.77 -2.92 9.69
N LEU A 32 11.67 -3.45 8.46
CA LEU A 32 12.82 -3.89 7.66
C LEU A 32 13.33 -2.76 6.75
N GLN A 33 14.52 -2.96 6.16
CA GLN A 33 15.09 -2.02 5.21
C GLN A 33 14.35 -2.07 3.87
N HIS A 34 14.03 -0.90 3.35
CA HIS A 34 13.28 -0.66 2.12
C HIS A 34 14.20 0.01 1.09
N GLU A 35 14.57 -0.71 0.02
CA GLU A 35 15.44 -0.20 -1.03
C GLU A 35 14.63 0.18 -2.26
N LEU A 36 14.70 1.44 -2.68
CA LEU A 36 13.95 1.95 -3.83
C LEU A 36 14.45 1.31 -5.13
N ARG A 37 13.51 0.96 -6.00
CA ARG A 37 13.74 0.55 -7.38
C ARG A 37 12.90 1.39 -8.31
N ARG A 38 13.44 1.77 -9.47
CA ARG A 38 12.66 2.42 -10.54
C ARG A 38 12.72 1.61 -11.82
N CYS A 39 11.56 1.45 -12.47
CA CYS A 39 11.48 0.83 -13.77
C CYS A 39 12.11 1.75 -14.83
N PRO A 40 13.00 1.26 -15.71
CA PRO A 40 13.55 2.08 -16.78
C PRO A 40 12.51 2.45 -17.84
N GLU A 41 11.47 1.63 -18.02
CA GLU A 41 10.42 1.79 -19.04
C GLU A 41 9.31 2.73 -18.56
N CYS A 42 8.53 2.33 -17.56
CA CYS A 42 7.38 3.12 -17.10
C CYS A 42 7.71 4.15 -16.01
N LYS A 43 8.97 4.22 -15.55
CA LYS A 43 9.45 5.10 -14.44
C LYS A 43 8.80 4.88 -13.08
N ALA A 44 7.83 3.97 -12.97
CA ALA A 44 7.14 3.66 -11.73
C ALA A 44 8.11 3.10 -10.67
N ALA A 45 7.80 3.44 -9.42
CA ALA A 45 8.62 3.10 -8.27
C ALA A 45 8.18 1.79 -7.63
N MET A 46 9.15 1.01 -7.19
CA MET A 46 8.98 -0.23 -6.44
C MET A 46 9.94 -0.20 -5.26
N VAL A 47 9.73 -1.09 -4.30
CA VAL A 47 10.62 -1.24 -3.16
C VAL A 47 10.97 -2.70 -2.99
N ASP A 48 12.25 -2.98 -2.79
CA ASP A 48 12.73 -4.28 -2.34
C ASP A 48 12.82 -4.25 -0.81
N ILE A 49 12.16 -5.21 -0.17
CA ILE A 49 12.16 -5.42 1.28
C ILE A 49 13.01 -6.65 1.55
N ARG A 50 14.09 -6.49 2.31
CA ARG A 50 15.06 -7.56 2.58
C ARG A 50 14.72 -8.28 3.88
N TRP A 51 14.25 -9.51 3.76
CA TRP A 51 14.12 -10.47 4.86
C TRP A 51 15.43 -11.22 5.06
N PRO A 52 15.62 -11.91 6.21
CA PRO A 52 16.82 -12.73 6.44
C PRO A 52 17.04 -13.81 5.37
N ASP A 53 15.96 -14.37 4.82
CA ASP A 53 15.96 -15.52 3.92
C ASP A 53 15.54 -15.20 2.47
N ARG A 54 14.95 -14.02 2.21
CA ARG A 54 14.41 -13.64 0.90
C ARG A 54 14.33 -12.14 0.65
N ILE A 55 14.13 -11.74 -0.60
CA ILE A 55 13.82 -10.35 -0.99
C ILE A 55 12.42 -10.31 -1.57
N MET A 56 11.55 -9.46 -1.03
CA MET A 56 10.20 -9.24 -1.54
C MET A 56 10.12 -7.89 -2.23
N ARG A 57 9.64 -7.85 -3.48
CA ARG A 57 9.36 -6.59 -4.18
C ARG A 57 7.91 -6.19 -4.01
N ARG A 58 7.65 -4.91 -3.73
CA ARG A 58 6.31 -4.32 -3.68
C ARG A 58 6.22 -3.06 -4.55
N LYS A 59 5.01 -2.77 -5.03
CA LYS A 59 4.66 -1.48 -5.65
C LYS A 59 4.71 -0.38 -4.57
N VAL A 60 5.20 0.81 -4.92
CA VAL A 60 5.13 1.98 -4.04
C VAL A 60 4.69 3.23 -4.81
N ARG A 61 3.99 4.13 -4.11
CA ARG A 61 3.67 5.48 -4.57
C ARG A 61 4.52 6.51 -3.83
N GLU A 62 4.96 7.51 -4.57
CA GLU A 62 5.66 8.66 -4.03
C GLU A 62 4.66 9.79 -3.77
N SER A 63 4.63 10.31 -2.54
CA SER A 63 3.97 11.56 -2.19
C SER A 63 5.05 12.63 -1.99
N PRO A 64 5.35 13.43 -3.03
CA PRO A 64 6.44 14.40 -2.99
C PRO A 64 6.16 15.52 -1.98
N ARG A 65 7.21 16.01 -1.34
CA ARG A 65 7.14 17.10 -0.36
C ARG A 65 8.12 18.20 -0.74
N ARG A 66 7.68 19.46 -0.67
CA ARG A 66 8.44 20.63 -1.18
C ARG A 66 9.75 20.91 -0.43
N PHE A 67 9.85 20.53 0.85
CA PHE A 67 10.99 20.86 1.72
C PHE A 67 11.41 19.70 2.65
N ARG A 68 10.97 18.48 2.36
CA ARG A 68 11.26 17.28 3.17
C ARG A 68 11.44 16.10 2.23
N ARG A 69 12.01 15.00 2.74
CA ARG A 69 12.04 13.74 2.01
C ARG A 69 10.62 13.33 1.61
N SER A 70 10.48 12.80 0.39
CA SER A 70 9.23 12.25 -0.10
C SER A 70 8.71 11.18 0.86
N LEU A 71 7.39 11.11 0.99
CA LEU A 71 6.77 9.98 1.66
C LEU A 71 6.53 8.87 0.65
N TRP A 72 6.79 7.64 1.08
CA TRP A 72 6.60 6.46 0.27
C TRP A 72 5.53 5.59 0.87
N VAL A 73 4.58 5.18 0.05
CA VAL A 73 3.44 4.35 0.45
C VAL A 73 3.49 3.06 -0.32
N ILE A 74 3.58 1.92 0.36
CA ILE A 74 3.44 0.60 -0.26
C ILE A 74 2.01 0.47 -0.77
N VAL A 75 1.85 -0.09 -1.97
CA VAL A 75 0.55 -0.52 -2.50
C VAL A 75 0.44 -2.03 -2.27
N TYR A 76 -0.32 -2.42 -1.25
CA TYR A 76 -0.54 -3.82 -0.93
C TYR A 76 -1.45 -4.48 -1.98
N PRO A 77 -1.14 -5.73 -2.42
CA PRO A 77 -1.99 -6.47 -3.35
C PRO A 77 -3.16 -7.07 -2.58
N VAL A 78 -4.13 -6.23 -2.25
CA VAL A 78 -5.35 -6.63 -1.54
C VAL A 78 -6.49 -6.88 -2.52
N GLU A 79 -7.41 -7.74 -2.13
CA GLU A 79 -8.66 -7.95 -2.85
C GLU A 79 -9.72 -6.95 -2.34
N CYS A 80 -10.43 -6.29 -3.24
CA CYS A 80 -11.50 -5.39 -2.87
C CYS A 80 -12.66 -6.15 -2.23
N ALA A 81 -13.04 -5.76 -1.01
CA ALA A 81 -14.13 -6.37 -0.23
C ALA A 81 -15.54 -6.12 -0.82
N TRP A 82 -15.64 -5.31 -1.87
CA TRP A 82 -16.88 -5.00 -2.57
C TRP A 82 -17.10 -5.82 -3.83
N CYS A 83 -16.07 -6.01 -4.66
CA CYS A 83 -16.19 -6.62 -5.98
C CYS A 83 -15.17 -7.73 -6.28
N GLY A 84 -14.24 -8.02 -5.36
CA GLY A 84 -13.22 -9.05 -5.57
C GLY A 84 -12.05 -8.64 -6.47
N SER A 85 -11.98 -7.39 -6.92
CA SER A 85 -10.87 -6.94 -7.77
C SER A 85 -9.57 -6.73 -6.98
N HIS A 86 -8.43 -7.07 -7.58
CA HIS A 86 -7.09 -6.75 -7.07
C HIS A 86 -6.53 -5.41 -7.55
N ASN A 87 -7.29 -4.67 -8.36
CA ASN A 87 -6.90 -3.37 -8.90
C ASN A 87 -7.21 -2.26 -7.89
N THR A 88 -6.47 -2.23 -6.79
CA THR A 88 -6.63 -1.25 -5.71
C THR A 88 -5.40 -0.35 -5.59
N ASP A 89 -5.59 0.92 -5.23
CA ASP A 89 -4.50 1.85 -4.94
C ASP A 89 -4.72 2.58 -3.60
N ALA A 90 -3.63 3.01 -2.99
CA ALA A 90 -3.67 3.74 -1.73
C ALA A 90 -4.32 5.12 -1.94
N TYR A 91 -5.32 5.43 -1.12
CA TYR A 91 -6.07 6.69 -1.16
C TYR A 91 -5.76 7.56 0.06
N GLU A 92 -5.88 7.00 1.26
CA GLU A 92 -5.56 7.67 2.52
C GLU A 92 -4.71 6.75 3.40
N VAL A 93 -3.73 7.29 4.13
CA VAL A 93 -2.79 6.51 4.93
C VAL A 93 -2.87 6.95 6.39
N ASN A 94 -2.94 5.98 7.31
CA ASN A 94 -3.28 6.20 8.72
C ASN A 94 -4.63 6.93 8.90
N ALA A 95 -5.66 6.44 8.23
CA ALA A 95 -7.02 6.97 8.33
C ALA A 95 -7.62 6.76 9.72
N THR A 96 -8.51 7.68 10.11
CA THR A 96 -9.27 7.58 11.36
C THR A 96 -10.53 6.77 11.13
N VAL A 97 -10.71 5.71 11.91
CA VAL A 97 -11.85 4.79 11.81
C VAL A 97 -12.65 4.83 13.11
N SER A 98 -13.97 5.00 13.02
CA SER A 98 -14.89 5.15 14.16
C SER A 98 -15.16 3.83 14.91
N ASN A 99 -15.32 2.72 14.17
CA ASN A 99 -15.66 1.39 14.65
C ASN A 99 -14.56 0.36 14.29
N PRO A 100 -13.30 0.57 14.73
CA PRO A 100 -12.22 -0.31 14.35
C PRO A 100 -12.39 -1.69 14.99
N VAL A 101 -12.03 -2.75 14.26
CA VAL A 101 -11.97 -4.12 14.80
C VAL A 101 -11.01 -4.22 16.00
N SER A 102 -9.99 -3.36 16.04
CA SER A 102 -9.11 -3.19 17.20
C SER A 102 -8.47 -1.80 17.21
N THR A 103 -8.34 -1.19 18.39
CA THR A 103 -7.59 0.07 18.59
C THR A 103 -6.09 -0.06 18.32
N ARG A 104 -5.57 -1.30 18.26
CA ARG A 104 -4.17 -1.57 17.91
C ARG A 104 -3.91 -1.46 16.41
N PHE A 105 -4.94 -1.62 15.58
CA PHE A 105 -4.81 -1.59 14.14
C PHE A 105 -4.74 -0.16 13.64
N LYS A 106 -3.72 0.11 12.82
CA LYS A 106 -3.71 1.25 11.92
C LYS A 106 -4.40 0.83 10.63
N TYR A 107 -5.22 1.73 10.11
CA TYR A 107 -5.93 1.51 8.86
C TYR A 107 -5.44 2.49 7.80
N ASP A 108 -5.24 1.98 6.60
CA ASP A 108 -5.14 2.78 5.39
C ASP A 108 -6.40 2.57 4.57
N ILE A 109 -6.83 3.58 3.81
CA ILE A 109 -7.94 3.47 2.88
C ILE A 109 -7.39 3.28 1.48
N TYR A 110 -7.85 2.22 0.83
CA TYR A 110 -7.52 1.86 -0.54
C TYR A 110 -8.77 1.93 -1.39
N ARG A 111 -8.71 2.68 -2.49
CA ARG A 111 -9.81 2.75 -3.44
C ARG A 111 -9.64 1.65 -4.48
N CYS A 112 -10.69 0.88 -4.73
CA CYS A 112 -10.72 0.00 -5.89
C CYS A 112 -10.86 0.85 -7.15
N LEU A 113 -9.99 0.64 -8.14
CA LEU A 113 -10.03 1.40 -9.38
C LEU A 113 -11.11 0.89 -10.35
N ASP A 114 -11.68 -0.29 -10.10
CA ASP A 114 -12.72 -0.88 -10.97
C ASP A 114 -14.14 -0.53 -10.50
N CYS A 115 -14.42 -0.63 -9.19
CA CYS A 115 -15.74 -0.30 -8.61
C CYS A 115 -15.77 1.03 -7.87
N GLU A 116 -14.62 1.73 -7.79
CA GLU A 116 -14.44 3.02 -7.15
C GLU A 116 -14.72 3.08 -5.64
N ARG A 117 -15.03 1.94 -4.99
CA ARG A 117 -15.35 1.90 -3.57
C ARG A 117 -14.10 1.84 -2.68
N PRO A 118 -14.14 2.49 -1.51
CA PRO A 118 -13.05 2.43 -0.54
C PRO A 118 -13.05 1.12 0.25
N ASN A 119 -11.85 0.68 0.62
CA ASN A 119 -11.60 -0.49 1.45
C ASN A 119 -10.63 -0.04 2.55
N ALA A 120 -10.93 -0.35 3.79
CA ALA A 120 -9.95 -0.16 4.86
C ALA A 120 -9.06 -1.39 4.94
N ILE A 121 -7.75 -1.18 4.94
CA ILE A 121 -6.78 -2.25 5.11
C ILE A 121 -6.04 -2.07 6.43
N SER A 122 -5.83 -3.17 7.15
CA SER A 122 -4.85 -3.21 8.23
C SER A 122 -3.80 -4.26 7.92
N TYR A 123 -2.54 -3.92 8.17
CA TYR A 123 -1.39 -4.74 7.77
C TYR A 123 -0.53 -5.18 8.96
N LEU A 124 -1.06 -5.16 10.19
CA LEU A 124 -0.34 -5.69 11.36
C LEU A 124 -0.45 -7.23 11.42
N GLY A 125 0.68 -7.92 11.21
CA GLY A 125 0.75 -9.38 11.16
C GLY A 125 0.30 -9.92 9.81
N GLU A 126 -1.01 -9.92 9.58
CA GLU A 126 -1.66 -10.27 8.31
C GLU A 126 -2.36 -9.06 7.72
N VAL A 127 -2.61 -9.09 6.40
CA VAL A 127 -3.33 -8.00 5.72
C VAL A 127 -4.82 -8.32 5.74
N TYR A 128 -5.58 -7.60 6.55
CA TYR A 128 -7.04 -7.67 6.61
C TYR A 128 -7.64 -6.54 5.77
N VAL A 129 -8.74 -6.84 5.09
CA VAL A 129 -9.45 -5.89 4.22
C VAL A 129 -10.91 -5.84 4.64
N HIS A 130 -11.41 -4.63 4.87
CA HIS A 130 -12.78 -4.35 5.28
C HIS A 130 -13.44 -3.44 4.26
N ARG A 131 -14.75 -3.55 4.12
CA ARG A 131 -15.52 -2.51 3.44
C ARG A 131 -15.41 -1.23 4.27
N ALA A 132 -15.27 -0.09 3.60
CA ALA A 132 -15.24 1.19 4.26
C ALA A 132 -16.20 2.16 3.57
N ASP A 133 -16.76 3.08 4.34
CA ASP A 133 -17.46 4.26 3.81
C ASP A 133 -17.00 5.52 4.54
N GLN A 134 -17.00 6.65 3.83
CA GLN A 134 -16.58 7.93 4.38
C GLN A 134 -17.76 8.61 5.07
N ASP A 135 -17.53 9.13 6.27
CA ASP A 135 -18.57 9.88 6.97
C ASP A 135 -18.99 11.14 6.16
N LYS A 136 -20.31 11.38 6.08
CA LYS A 136 -20.87 12.47 5.28
C LYS A 136 -20.65 13.85 5.90
N GLU A 137 -20.52 13.92 7.22
CA GLU A 137 -20.31 15.16 7.96
C GLU A 137 -18.82 15.40 8.24
N PHE A 138 -18.08 14.33 8.54
CA PHE A 138 -16.66 14.37 8.92
C PHE A 138 -15.78 13.68 7.87
N PHE A 139 -15.29 14.42 6.88
CA PHE A 139 -14.49 13.87 5.77
C PHE A 139 -13.23 13.08 6.18
N SER A 140 -12.70 13.27 7.38
CA SER A 140 -11.54 12.53 7.88
C SER A 140 -11.90 11.24 8.63
N LEU A 141 -13.19 10.95 8.80
CA LEU A 141 -13.70 9.81 9.54
C LEU A 141 -14.24 8.74 8.58
N TRP A 142 -13.88 7.49 8.87
CA TRP A 142 -14.29 6.33 8.10
C TRP A 142 -15.02 5.32 9.00
N HIS A 143 -15.98 4.61 8.42
CA HIS A 143 -16.73 3.53 9.07
C HIS A 143 -16.44 2.21 8.36
N LEU A 144 -16.22 1.13 9.12
CA LEU A 144 -16.04 -0.23 8.61
C LEU A 144 -17.38 -0.95 8.49
N ASP A 145 -17.49 -1.80 7.47
CA ASP A 145 -18.61 -2.74 7.27
C ASP A 145 -19.98 -2.05 7.40
N PRO A 146 -20.32 -1.13 6.47
CA PRO A 146 -21.49 -0.23 6.58
C PRO A 146 -22.86 -0.92 6.52
N ASP A 147 -22.91 -2.25 6.36
CA ASP A 147 -24.14 -3.04 6.47
C ASP A 147 -24.56 -3.24 7.96
N VAL A 148 -23.83 -2.65 8.91
CA VAL A 148 -24.13 -2.62 10.34
C VAL A 148 -24.67 -1.25 10.74
N GLU A 149 -25.88 -0.93 10.28
CA GLU A 149 -26.79 0.05 10.90
C GLU A 149 -28.18 -0.56 11.10
#